data_AF-A0A9D4NFI6-F1
#
_entry.id   AF-A0A9D4NFI6-F1
#
_cell.length_a   1.000
_cell.length_b   1.000
_cell.length_c   1.000
_cell.angle_alpha   90.00
_cell.angle_beta   90.00
_cell.angle_gamma   90.00
#
_symmetry.space_group_name_H-M   'P 1'
#
loop_
_entity.id
_entity.type
_entity.pdbx_description
1 polymer ?
#
loop_
_entity_poly.entity_id
_entity_poly.type
_entity_poly.pdbx_seq_one_letter_code
_entity_poly.pdbx_strand_id
1 'polypeptide(L)'
;MLLLLLLLLLLLLLLLLLLLLLLLLLLLLLLLLLLLLPLLLLLLLLLLLLLLLLLLVLLLLVLLLVLLPPPPPPPPPPPPPRLLLLLLLLLPLLLLLLPLLLLLLLLPLLLLLLLLLLLLLLLLLLLLLLLLLLLLLLLLLLQLLLLLLLLLLLLLLLLLLLLHHHHHHHHHHSQ
;
A
#
# COMPACT_ATOMS: atom_id res chain seq x y z
N MET A 1 -25.14 18.26 35.02
CA MET A 1 -25.84 17.75 33.81
C MET A 1 -25.22 18.25 32.51
N LEU A 2 -25.00 19.57 32.34
CA LEU A 2 -24.42 20.15 31.10
C LEU A 2 -23.05 19.54 30.70
N LEU A 3 -22.13 19.38 31.66
CA LEU A 3 -20.80 18.79 31.42
C LEU A 3 -20.87 17.36 30.85
N LEU A 4 -21.76 16.52 31.41
CA LEU A 4 -21.94 15.14 30.96
C LEU A 4 -22.50 15.09 29.52
N LEU A 5 -23.42 15.99 29.19
CA LEU A 5 -23.98 16.10 27.84
C LEU A 5 -22.90 16.51 26.82
N LEU A 6 -22.09 17.52 27.17
CA LEU A 6 -20.98 17.98 26.32
C LEU A 6 -19.96 16.87 26.09
N LEU A 7 -19.70 16.06 27.12
CA LEU A 7 -18.82 14.91 27.01
C LEU A 7 -19.35 13.84 26.05
N LEU A 8 -20.62 13.47 26.21
CA LEU A 8 -21.26 12.47 25.37
C LEU A 8 -21.25 12.91 23.90
N LEU A 9 -21.53 14.19 23.66
CA LEU A 9 -21.47 14.78 22.32
C LEU A 9 -20.06 14.72 21.72
N LEU A 10 -19.03 15.04 22.52
CA LEU A 10 -17.63 14.98 22.09
C LEU A 10 -17.21 13.55 21.74
N LEU A 11 -17.60 12.57 22.57
CA LEU A 11 -17.34 11.15 22.32
C LEU A 11 -18.02 10.67 21.03
N LEU A 12 -19.29 11.05 20.83
CA LEU A 12 -20.05 10.70 19.62
C LEU A 12 -19.41 11.30 18.36
N LEU A 13 -19.01 12.57 18.42
CA LEU A 13 -18.33 13.25 17.32
C LEU A 13 -17.03 12.54 16.95
N LEU A 14 -16.26 12.13 17.97
CA LEU A 14 -15.00 11.44 17.77
C LEU A 14 -15.19 10.01 17.22
N LEU A 15 -16.23 9.29 17.67
CA LEU A 15 -16.59 7.99 17.09
C LEU A 15 -16.99 8.13 15.61
N LEU A 16 -17.77 9.16 15.28
CA LEU A 16 -18.17 9.46 13.90
C LEU A 16 -16.94 9.76 13.03
N LEU A 17 -15.99 10.56 13.56
CA LEU A 17 -14.74 10.87 12.86
C LEU A 17 -13.91 9.61 12.60
N LEU A 18 -13.81 8.72 13.58
CA LEU A 18 -13.11 7.44 13.43
C LEU A 18 -13.77 6.55 12.37
N LEU A 19 -15.11 6.46 12.37
CA LEU A 19 -15.85 5.70 11.38
C LEU A 19 -15.64 6.27 9.97
N LEU A 20 -15.69 7.59 9.83
CA LEU A 20 -15.44 8.27 8.56
C LEU A 20 -14.01 8.00 8.06
N LEU A 21 -13.02 8.05 8.95
CA LEU A 21 -11.64 7.73 8.62
C LEU A 21 -11.49 6.26 8.16
N LEU A 22 -12.15 5.33 8.83
CA LEU A 22 -12.14 3.91 8.45
C LEU A 22 -12.78 3.70 7.08
N LEU A 23 -13.90 4.37 6.80
CA LEU A 23 -14.57 4.32 5.50
C LEU A 23 -13.67 4.89 4.40
N LEU A 24 -13.01 6.02 4.67
CA LEU A 24 -12.06 6.63 3.75
C LEU A 24 -10.89 5.68 3.45
N LEU A 25 -10.37 4.99 4.47
CA LEU A 25 -9.34 3.98 4.32
C LEU A 25 -9.81 2.82 3.43
N LEU A 26 -11.01 2.29 3.68
CA LEU A 26 -11.57 1.21 2.87
C LEU A 26 -11.74 1.63 1.41
N LEU A 27 -12.24 2.85 1.19
CA LEU A 27 -12.41 3.41 -0.15
C LEU A 27 -11.06 3.58 -0.86
N LEU A 28 -10.05 4.07 -0.16
CA LEU A 28 -8.70 4.23 -0.68
C LEU A 28 -8.09 2.89 -1.09
N LEU A 29 -8.25 1.87 -0.24
CA LEU A 29 -7.80 0.50 -0.52
C LEU A 29 -8.52 -0.10 -1.74
N LEU A 30 -9.83 0.13 -1.86
CA LEU A 30 -10.61 -0.33 -3.01
C LEU A 30 -10.18 0.37 -4.31
N LEU A 31 -10.01 1.69 -4.28
CA LEU A 31 -9.55 2.48 -5.41
C LEU A 31 -8.17 2.02 -5.87
N LEU A 32 -7.28 1.74 -4.92
CA LEU A 32 -5.97 1.19 -5.19
C LEU A 32 -6.05 -0.18 -5.85
N LEU A 33 -6.85 -1.10 -5.31
CA LEU A 33 -7.04 -2.43 -5.89
C LEU A 33 -7.55 -2.33 -7.34
N LEU A 34 -8.51 -1.43 -7.56
CA LEU A 34 -9.06 -1.14 -8.87
C LEU A 34 -7.99 -0.60 -9.85
N LEU A 35 -7.05 0.20 -9.36
CA LEU A 35 -5.95 0.74 -10.17
C LEU A 35 -4.85 -0.32 -10.44
N LEU A 36 -4.60 -1.22 -9.50
CA LEU A 36 -3.58 -2.27 -9.62
C LEU A 36 -4.02 -3.40 -10.56
N LEU A 37 -5.32 -3.72 -10.60
CA LEU A 37 -5.88 -4.76 -11.47
C LEU A 37 -5.55 -4.58 -12.98
N PRO A 38 -5.84 -3.44 -13.63
CA PRO A 38 -5.54 -3.25 -15.04
C PRO A 38 -4.03 -3.27 -15.32
N LEU A 39 -3.20 -2.84 -14.38
CA LEU A 39 -1.75 -2.91 -14.50
C LEU A 39 -1.22 -4.35 -14.45
N LEU A 40 -1.78 -5.18 -13.56
CA LEU A 40 -1.48 -6.62 -13.55
C LEU A 40 -1.92 -7.31 -14.84
N LEU A 41 -3.11 -6.96 -15.36
CA LEU A 41 -3.60 -7.47 -16.64
C LEU A 41 -2.69 -7.06 -17.80
N LEU A 42 -2.23 -5.81 -17.82
CA LEU A 42 -1.27 -5.31 -18.81
C LEU A 42 0.05 -6.08 -18.74
N LEU A 43 0.58 -6.30 -17.53
CA LEU A 43 1.81 -7.07 -17.31
C LEU A 43 1.65 -8.51 -17.80
N LEU A 44 0.51 -9.15 -17.50
CA LEU A 44 0.20 -10.50 -17.96
C LEU A 44 0.12 -10.56 -19.49
N LEU A 45 -0.55 -9.59 -20.12
CA LEU A 45 -0.66 -9.49 -21.57
C LEU A 45 0.71 -9.30 -22.21
N LEU A 46 1.56 -8.46 -21.63
CA LEU A 46 2.92 -8.23 -22.10
C LEU A 46 3.78 -9.49 -21.99
N LEU A 47 3.68 -10.23 -20.88
CA LEU A 47 4.33 -11.54 -20.72
C LEU A 47 3.86 -12.56 -21.74
N LEU A 48 2.55 -12.62 -22.02
CA LEU A 48 1.98 -13.50 -23.04
C LEU A 48 2.51 -13.15 -24.44
N LEU A 49 2.53 -11.85 -24.78
CA LEU A 49 3.09 -11.37 -26.05
C LEU A 49 4.57 -11.73 -26.18
N LEU A 50 5.33 -11.58 -25.09
CA LEU A 50 6.74 -11.96 -25.02
C LEU A 50 6.95 -13.45 -25.31
N LEU A 51 6.15 -14.29 -24.66
CA LEU A 51 6.18 -15.73 -24.83
C LEU A 51 5.85 -16.12 -26.27
N LEU A 52 4.83 -15.50 -26.86
CA LEU A 52 4.44 -15.72 -28.25
C LEU A 52 5.57 -15.31 -29.22
N LEU A 53 6.19 -14.15 -29.00
CA LEU A 53 7.31 -13.67 -29.79
C LEU A 53 8.50 -14.63 -29.70
N LEU A 54 8.84 -15.08 -28.49
CA LEU A 54 9.90 -16.06 -28.26
C LEU A 54 9.61 -17.38 -28.98
N LEU A 55 8.37 -17.88 -28.88
CA LEU A 55 7.94 -19.10 -29.56
C LEU A 55 8.04 -18.94 -31.08
N LEU A 56 7.66 -17.78 -31.62
CA LEU A 56 7.79 -17.48 -33.05
C LEU A 56 9.26 -17.48 -33.49
N VAL A 57 10.14 -16.82 -32.74
CA VAL A 57 11.59 -16.81 -33.02
C VAL A 57 12.16 -18.23 -32.97
N LEU A 58 11.77 -19.03 -31.97
CA LEU A 58 12.19 -20.41 -31.85
C LEU A 58 11.68 -21.26 -33.03
N LEU A 59 10.41 -21.11 -33.42
CA LEU A 59 9.83 -21.81 -34.56
C LEU A 59 10.56 -21.46 -35.85
N LEU A 60 10.86 -20.18 -36.08
CA LEU A 60 11.63 -19.72 -37.23
C LEU A 60 13.04 -20.32 -37.22
N LEU A 61 13.67 -20.41 -36.05
CA LEU A 61 15.00 -21.02 -35.89
C LEU A 61 14.95 -22.53 -36.18
N VAL A 62 13.96 -23.25 -35.66
CA VAL A 62 13.76 -24.69 -35.94
C VAL A 62 13.47 -24.93 -37.42
N LEU A 63 12.57 -24.14 -38.02
CA LEU A 63 12.27 -24.22 -39.45
C LEU A 63 13.52 -23.98 -40.28
N LEU A 64 14.32 -22.97 -39.92
CA LEU A 64 15.59 -22.70 -40.57
C LEU A 64 16.55 -23.88 -40.46
N LEU A 65 16.66 -24.52 -39.29
CA LEU A 65 17.48 -25.72 -39.09
C LEU A 65 17.01 -26.91 -39.90
N VAL A 66 15.70 -27.15 -40.00
CA VAL A 66 15.12 -28.27 -40.77
C VAL A 66 15.31 -28.05 -42.27
N LEU A 67 15.24 -26.81 -42.73
CA LEU A 67 15.48 -26.44 -44.13
C LEU A 67 16.97 -26.44 -44.50
N LEU A 68 17.89 -26.67 -43.56
CA LEU A 68 19.31 -26.86 -43.88
C LEU A 68 19.48 -28.18 -44.66
N PRO A 69 20.03 -28.14 -45.88
CA PRO A 69 20.37 -29.38 -46.58
C PRO A 69 21.41 -30.17 -45.79
N PRO A 70 21.34 -31.52 -45.79
CA PRO A 70 22.35 -32.36 -45.15
C PRO A 70 23.73 -32.09 -45.79
N PRO A 71 24.83 -32.19 -45.03
CA PRO A 71 26.16 -31.90 -45.56
C PRO A 71 26.50 -32.90 -46.69
N PRO A 72 26.80 -32.43 -47.92
CA PRO A 72 27.25 -33.32 -48.99
C PRO A 72 28.64 -33.91 -48.67
N PRO A 73 28.98 -35.10 -49.20
CA PRO A 73 30.31 -35.68 -49.05
C PRO A 73 31.40 -34.73 -49.61
N PRO A 74 32.62 -34.68 -49.03
CA PRO A 74 33.56 -33.57 -49.19
C PRO A 74 34.10 -33.38 -50.63
N PRO A 75 33.85 -32.23 -51.29
CA PRO A 75 34.48 -31.81 -52.55
C PRO A 75 35.38 -30.55 -52.38
N PRO A 76 36.11 -30.07 -53.42
CA PRO A 76 37.07 -28.94 -53.34
C PRO A 76 36.47 -27.65 -52.75
N PRO A 77 37.30 -26.72 -52.22
CA PRO A 77 36.87 -25.63 -51.35
C PRO A 77 35.82 -24.72 -52.04
N PRO A 78 34.59 -24.67 -51.52
CA PRO A 78 33.48 -23.98 -52.17
C PRO A 78 33.41 -22.48 -51.79
N PRO A 79 32.64 -21.67 -52.55
CA PRO A 79 32.28 -20.31 -52.13
C PRO A 79 31.55 -20.31 -50.78
N PRO A 80 31.63 -19.21 -50.00
CA PRO A 80 31.10 -19.15 -48.64
C PRO A 80 29.61 -19.50 -48.64
N PRO A 81 29.17 -20.45 -47.79
CA PRO A 81 27.80 -20.93 -47.81
C PRO A 81 26.84 -19.79 -47.50
N ARG A 82 25.83 -19.61 -48.35
CA ARG A 82 24.75 -18.60 -48.21
C ARG A 82 24.09 -18.64 -46.82
N LEU A 83 24.11 -19.80 -46.18
CA LEU A 83 23.63 -20.04 -44.83
C LEU A 83 24.43 -19.30 -43.76
N LEU A 84 25.76 -19.20 -43.90
CA LEU A 84 26.58 -18.40 -42.98
C LEU A 84 26.27 -16.92 -43.12
N LEU A 85 25.99 -16.41 -44.33
CA LEU A 85 25.57 -15.03 -44.52
C LEU A 85 24.21 -14.75 -43.87
N LEU A 86 23.26 -15.68 -43.97
CA LEU A 86 21.96 -15.55 -43.31
C LEU A 86 22.12 -15.58 -41.78
N LEU A 87 22.91 -16.50 -41.23
CA LEU A 87 23.20 -16.55 -39.80
C LEU A 87 23.92 -15.28 -39.31
N LEU A 88 24.87 -14.77 -40.09
CA LEU A 88 25.60 -13.53 -39.80
C LEU A 88 24.68 -12.31 -39.83
N LEU A 89 23.65 -12.29 -40.67
CA LEU A 89 22.62 -11.24 -40.68
C LEU A 89 21.61 -11.38 -39.54
N LEU A 90 21.27 -12.61 -39.15
CA LEU A 90 20.31 -12.90 -38.09
C LEU A 90 20.90 -12.63 -36.69
N LEU A 91 22.18 -12.90 -36.49
CA LEU A 91 22.88 -12.68 -35.22
C LEU A 91 22.78 -11.23 -34.69
N PRO A 92 23.10 -10.17 -35.45
CA PRO A 92 22.97 -8.79 -34.99
C PRO A 92 21.51 -8.40 -34.76
N LEU A 93 20.58 -8.94 -35.55
CA LEU A 93 19.14 -8.72 -35.33
C LEU A 93 18.71 -9.31 -33.98
N LEU A 94 19.14 -10.53 -33.65
CA LEU A 94 18.88 -11.19 -32.37
C LEU A 94 19.55 -10.44 -31.22
N LEU A 95 20.79 -9.99 -31.42
CA LEU A 95 21.55 -9.21 -30.44
C LEU A 95 20.90 -7.85 -30.15
N LEU A 96 20.22 -7.23 -31.13
CA LEU A 96 19.46 -6.00 -30.95
C LEU A 96 18.07 -6.26 -30.34
N LEU A 97 17.43 -7.37 -30.70
CA LEU A 97 16.11 -7.74 -30.20
C LEU A 97 16.14 -8.10 -28.72
N LEU A 98 17.18 -8.80 -28.25
CA LEU A 98 17.33 -9.20 -26.86
C LEU A 98 17.27 -8.03 -25.85
N PRO A 99 18.08 -6.95 -25.97
CA PRO A 99 18.02 -5.81 -25.05
C PRO A 99 16.71 -5.04 -25.17
N LEU A 100 16.11 -4.95 -26.37
CA LEU A 100 14.79 -4.33 -26.55
C LEU A 100 13.71 -5.11 -25.79
N LEU A 101 13.75 -6.44 -25.88
CA LEU A 101 12.84 -7.36 -25.22
C LEU A 101 13.01 -7.29 -23.69
N LEU A 102 14.26 -7.20 -23.22
CA LEU A 102 14.57 -6.96 -21.81
C LEU A 102 14.08 -5.59 -21.32
N LEU A 103 14.27 -4.53 -22.10
CA LEU A 103 13.76 -3.19 -21.77
C LEU A 103 12.22 -3.17 -21.71
N LEU A 104 11.57 -3.82 -22.67
CA LEU A 104 10.12 -3.98 -22.72
C LEU A 104 9.58 -4.69 -21.46
N LEU A 105 10.32 -5.65 -20.91
CA LEU A 105 9.97 -6.34 -19.68
C LEU A 105 10.27 -5.49 -18.43
N LEU A 106 11.42 -4.80 -18.40
CA LEU A 106 11.85 -4.00 -17.25
C LEU A 106 10.96 -2.77 -17.03
N LEU A 107 10.48 -2.13 -18.09
CA LEU A 107 9.66 -0.93 -17.99
C LEU A 107 8.38 -1.13 -17.14
N PRO A 108 7.50 -2.11 -17.44
CA PRO A 108 6.31 -2.36 -16.63
C PRO A 108 6.67 -2.87 -15.23
N LEU A 109 7.77 -3.60 -15.06
CA LEU A 109 8.26 -4.03 -13.75
C LEU A 109 8.66 -2.83 -12.88
N LEU A 110 9.40 -1.88 -13.44
CA LEU A 110 9.81 -0.65 -12.76
C LEU A 110 8.60 0.21 -12.40
N LEU A 111 7.62 0.31 -13.31
CA LEU A 111 6.37 1.01 -13.06
C LEU A 111 5.58 0.35 -11.92
N LEU A 112 5.50 -0.99 -11.90
CA LEU A 112 4.88 -1.75 -10.82
C LEU A 112 5.59 -1.51 -9.48
N LEU A 113 6.93 -1.53 -9.48
CA LEU A 113 7.73 -1.25 -8.28
C LEU A 113 7.50 0.17 -7.76
N LEU A 114 7.49 1.17 -8.64
CA LEU A 114 7.21 2.56 -8.28
C LEU A 114 5.81 2.69 -7.67
N LEU A 115 4.81 2.05 -8.28
CA LEU A 115 3.45 2.02 -7.75
C LEU A 115 3.40 1.38 -6.35
N LEU A 116 4.10 0.26 -6.17
CA LEU A 116 4.16 -0.44 -4.87
C LEU A 116 4.85 0.41 -3.80
N LEU A 117 5.90 1.16 -4.17
CA LEU A 117 6.56 2.10 -3.27
C LEU A 117 5.62 3.26 -2.89
N LEU A 118 4.91 3.84 -3.85
CA LEU A 118 3.93 4.89 -3.61
C LEU A 118 2.80 4.39 -2.70
N LEU A 119 2.35 3.16 -2.91
CA LEU A 119 1.38 2.49 -2.06
C LEU A 119 1.90 2.35 -0.61
N LEU A 120 3.13 1.84 -0.45
CA LEU A 120 3.72 1.69 0.86
C LEU A 120 3.81 3.03 1.60
N LEU A 121 4.21 4.09 0.89
CA LEU A 121 4.27 5.45 1.44
C LEU A 121 2.89 5.94 1.88
N LEU A 122 1.87 5.75 1.04
CA LEU A 122 0.48 6.13 1.35
C LEU A 122 -0.05 5.39 2.58
N LEU A 123 0.23 4.09 2.68
CA LEU A 123 -0.15 3.26 3.82
C LEU A 123 0.55 3.74 5.10
N LEU A 124 1.84 4.05 5.03
CA LEU A 124 2.60 4.57 6.16
C LEU A 124 2.06 5.93 6.63
N LEU A 125 1.76 6.84 5.70
CA LEU A 125 1.17 8.14 6.00
C LEU A 125 -0.19 7.99 6.70
N LEU A 126 -1.02 7.08 6.21
CA LEU A 126 -2.30 6.78 6.82
C LEU A 126 -2.15 6.18 8.22
N LEU A 127 -1.22 5.24 8.40
CA LEU A 127 -0.94 4.65 9.71
C LEU A 127 -0.50 5.73 10.71
N LEU A 128 0.34 6.66 10.27
CA LEU A 128 0.76 7.80 11.07
C LEU A 128 -0.42 8.69 11.46
N LEU A 129 -1.33 8.98 10.52
CA LEU A 129 -2.56 9.75 10.78
C LEU A 129 -3.45 9.04 11.81
N LEU A 130 -3.64 7.73 11.67
CA LEU A 130 -4.42 6.93 12.61
C LEU A 130 -3.79 6.93 14.00
N LEU A 131 -2.46 6.78 14.08
CA LEU A 131 -1.72 6.84 15.34
C LEU A 131 -1.88 8.21 16.01
N LEU A 132 -1.78 9.29 15.23
CA LEU A 132 -1.97 10.65 15.73
C LEU A 132 -3.40 10.86 16.26
N LEU A 133 -4.41 10.36 15.54
CA LEU A 133 -5.81 10.42 15.99
C LEU A 133 -6.01 9.63 17.29
N LEU A 134 -5.43 8.43 17.39
CA LEU A 134 -5.49 7.61 18.59
C LEU A 134 -4.82 8.31 19.77
N LEU A 135 -3.65 8.92 19.55
CA LEU A 135 -2.95 9.69 20.56
C LEU A 135 -3.79 10.88 21.04
N LEU A 136 -4.41 11.61 20.11
CA LEU A 136 -5.30 12.72 20.44
C LEU A 136 -6.49 12.25 21.29
N LEU A 137 -7.08 11.11 20.93
CA LEU A 137 -8.17 10.48 21.69
C LEU A 137 -7.73 10.10 23.10
N LEU A 138 -6.55 9.49 23.24
CA LEU A 138 -5.97 9.14 24.54
C LEU A 138 -5.74 10.40 25.40
N LEU A 139 -5.20 11.46 24.81
CA LEU A 139 -4.98 12.73 25.51
C LEU A 139 -6.29 13.35 26.00
N LEU A 140 -7.33 13.33 25.14
CA LEU A 140 -8.66 13.83 25.49
C LEU A 140 -9.28 13.00 26.62
N LEU A 141 -9.15 11.67 26.57
CA LEU A 141 -9.60 10.77 27.62
C LEU A 141 -8.87 11.03 28.95
N LEU A 142 -7.56 11.23 28.89
CA LEU A 142 -6.76 11.56 30.08
C LEU A 142 -7.19 12.90 30.69
N GLN A 143 -7.40 13.92 29.86
CA GLN A 143 -7.89 15.22 30.30
C GLN A 143 -9.27 15.13 30.95
N LEU A 144 -10.16 14.31 30.37
CA LEU A 144 -11.46 14.02 30.98
C LEU A 144 -11.30 13.39 32.36
N LEU A 145 -10.46 12.36 32.48
CA LEU A 145 -10.24 11.66 33.74
C LEU A 145 -9.73 12.61 34.82
N LEU A 146 -8.78 13.48 34.47
CA LEU A 146 -8.27 14.53 35.36
C LEU A 146 -9.36 15.49 35.81
N LEU A 147 -10.23 15.94 34.90
CA LEU A 147 -11.33 16.83 35.23
C LEU A 147 -12.34 16.16 36.15
N LEU A 148 -12.65 14.89 35.92
CA LEU A 148 -13.54 14.11 36.79
C LEU A 148 -12.94 13.95 38.20
N LEU A 149 -11.64 13.65 38.28
CA LEU A 149 -10.92 13.54 39.55
C LEU A 149 -10.95 14.86 40.33
N LEU A 150 -10.72 15.99 39.64
CA LEU A 150 -10.78 17.32 40.24
C LEU A 150 -12.18 17.63 40.78
N LEU A 151 -13.23 17.31 40.01
CA LEU A 151 -14.62 17.48 40.43
C LEU A 151 -14.92 16.66 41.69
N LEU A 152 -14.47 15.40 41.72
CA LEU A 152 -14.63 14.52 42.88
C LEU A 152 -13.93 15.08 44.13
N LEU A 153 -12.69 15.57 43.97
CA LEU A 153 -11.95 16.20 45.05
C LEU A 153 -12.69 17.42 45.61
N LEU A 154 -13.23 18.27 44.73
CA LEU A 154 -13.99 19.46 45.11
C LEU A 154 -15.28 19.09 45.85
N LEU A 155 -16.00 18.05 45.39
CA LEU A 155 -17.18 17.53 46.08
C LEU A 155 -16.82 17.01 47.48
N LEU A 156 -15.73 16.27 47.62
CA LEU A 156 -15.26 15.75 48.90
C LEU A 156 -14.92 16.90 49.86
N LEU A 157 -14.21 17.93 49.37
CA LEU A 157 -13.89 19.12 50.16
C LEU A 157 -15.16 19.83 50.65
N LEU A 158 -16.14 20.02 49.75
CA LEU A 158 -17.42 20.63 50.10
C LEU A 158 -18.15 19.83 51.19
N LEU A 159 -18.19 18.50 51.05
CA LEU A 159 -18.82 17.61 52.04
C LEU A 159 -18.14 17.74 53.40
N LEU A 160 -16.80 17.75 53.43
CA LEU A 160 -16.04 17.93 54.67
C LEU A 160 -16.34 19.27 55.33
N LEU A 161 -16.43 20.35 54.55
CA LEU A 161 -16.81 21.67 55.06
C LEU A 161 -18.23 21.69 55.64
N LEU A 162 -19.18 21.04 54.97
CA LEU A 162 -20.56 20.94 55.47
C LEU A 162 -20.64 20.15 56.77
N LEU A 163 -19.94 19.02 56.85
CA LEU A 163 -19.87 18.20 58.07
C LEU A 163 -19.24 18.99 59.22
N HIS A 164 -18.14 19.70 58.95
CA HIS A 164 -17.48 20.54 59.94
C HIS A 164 -18.39 21.67 60.45
N HIS A 165 -19.10 22.35 59.55
CA HIS A 165 -20.05 23.40 59.91
C HIS A 165 -21.21 22.87 60.76
N HIS A 166 -21.78 21.72 60.38
CA HIS A 166 -22.87 21.08 61.12
C HIS A 166 -22.44 20.66 62.53
N HIS A 167 -21.22 20.11 62.67
CA HIS A 167 -20.68 19.72 63.95
C HIS A 167 -20.48 20.92 64.89
N HIS A 168 -19.97 22.04 64.37
CA HIS A 168 -19.85 23.27 65.16
C HIS A 168 -21.19 23.83 65.61
N HIS A 169 -22.21 23.82 64.75
CA HIS A 169 -23.54 24.30 65.13
C HIS A 169 -24.21 23.45 66.21
N HIS A 170 -24.07 22.12 66.17
CA HIS A 170 -24.63 21.25 67.20
C HIS A 170 -23.93 21.39 68.56
N HIS A 171 -22.62 21.66 68.58
CA HIS A 171 -21.92 21.89 69.84
C HIS A 171 -22.28 23.22 70.50
N HIS A 172 -22.61 24.26 69.73
CA HIS A 172 -23.04 25.54 70.32
C HIS A 172 -24.46 25.52 70.91
N HIS A 173 -25.34 24.63 70.44
CA HIS A 173 -26.71 24.53 70.96
C HIS A 173 -26.87 23.55 72.13
N SER A 174 -25.81 22.81 72.50
CA SER A 174 -25.83 21.84 73.59
C SER A 174 -25.18 22.33 74.89
N GLN A 175 -24.80 23.61 74.96
CA GLN A 175 -24.40 24.33 76.18
C GLN A 175 -25.53 25.28 76.61
#